data_AF-A0A645AKC3-F1
#
_entry.id   AF-A0A645AKC3-F1
#
_cell.length_a   1.000
_cell.length_b   1.000
_cell.length_c   1.000
_cell.angle_alpha   90.00
_cell.angle_beta   90.00
_cell.angle_gamma   90.00
#
_symmetry.space_group_name_H-M   'P 1'
#
loop_
_entity.id
_entity.type
_entity.pdbx_description
1 polymer ?
#
loop_
_entity_poly.entity_id
_entity_poly.type
_entity_poly.pdbx_seq_one_letter_code
_entity_poly.pdbx_strand_id
1 'polypeptide(L)' 'MLTFCFLAAQGGCERQLASHIAANIRLGSGKEFLIKVISQCIPFIGYPRALNALDCINKISE' A
#
# COMPACT_ATOMS: atom_id res chain seq x y z
N MET A 1 3.45 -6.00 6.82
CA MET A 1 2.41 -6.45 5.87
C MET A 1 0.99 -6.20 6.35
N LEU A 2 0.50 -6.81 7.43
CA LEU A 2 -0.91 -6.67 7.87
C LEU A 2 -1.37 -5.20 8.03
N THR A 3 -0.58 -4.38 8.72
CA THR A 3 -0.90 -2.95 8.92
C THR A 3 -0.98 -2.17 7.61
N PHE A 4 -0.17 -2.53 6.60
CA PHE A 4 -0.23 -1.90 5.27
C PHE A 4 -1.59 -2.19 4.61
N CYS A 5 -2.08 -3.43 4.67
CA CYS A 5 -3.39 -3.78 4.12
C CYS A 5 -4.53 -3.04 4.85
N PHE A 6 -4.48 -2.93 6.18
CA PHE A 6 -5.53 -2.23 6.94
C PHE A 6 -5.54 -0.74 6.68
N LEU A 7 -4.38 -0.09 6.59
CA LEU A 7 -4.31 1.34 6.27
C LEU A 7 -4.77 1.61 4.83
N ALA A 8 -4.35 0.79 3.86
CA ALA A 8 -4.84 0.89 2.49
C ALA A 8 -6.36 0.70 2.41
N ALA A 9 -6.91 -0.24 3.19
CA ALA A 9 -8.35 -0.47 3.25
C ALA A 9 -9.10 0.65 3.98
N GLN A 10 -8.54 1.26 5.00
CA GLN A 10 -9.19 2.32 5.78
C GLN A 10 -9.37 3.60 4.96
N GLY A 11 -8.33 4.03 4.22
CA GLY A 11 -8.30 5.28 3.48
C GLY A 11 -8.21 6.53 4.38
N GLY A 12 -7.80 7.68 3.83
CA GLY A 12 -7.64 8.92 4.59
C GLY A 12 -6.49 8.89 5.61
N CYS A 13 -5.61 7.90 5.50
CA CYS A 13 -4.45 7.68 6.36
C CYS A 13 -3.17 7.50 5.52
N GLU A 14 -3.07 8.21 4.40
CA GLU A 14 -1.99 8.09 3.42
C GLU A 14 -0.61 8.36 4.05
N ARG A 15 -0.53 9.25 5.05
CA ARG A 15 0.72 9.49 5.81
C ARG A 15 1.19 8.27 6.60
N GLN A 16 0.27 7.55 7.24
CA GLN A 16 0.55 6.31 7.96
C GLN A 16 0.80 5.16 7.00
N LEU A 17 0.03 5.10 5.90
CA LEU A 17 0.24 4.12 4.84
C LEU A 17 1.67 4.24 4.29
N ALA A 18 2.15 5.46 4.06
CA ALA A 18 3.49 5.73 3.58
C ALA A 18 4.59 5.20 4.51
N SER A 19 4.50 5.45 5.82
CA SER A 19 5.49 4.95 6.77
C SER A 19 5.56 3.41 6.80
N HIS A 20 4.41 2.76 6.66
CA HIS A 20 4.35 1.30 6.58
C HIS A 20 4.83 0.75 5.24
N ILE A 21 4.64 1.45 4.12
CA ILE A 21 5.24 1.06 2.82
C ILE A 21 6.77 1.06 2.92
N ALA A 22 7.37 2.17 3.39
CA ALA A 22 8.81 2.29 3.55
C ALA A 22 9.38 1.21 4.49
N ALA A 23 8.67 0.90 5.58
CA ALA A 23 9.05 -0.16 6.49
C ALA A 23 9.00 -1.56 5.83
N ASN A 24 7.98 -1.87 5.03
CA ASN A 24 7.89 -3.13 4.31
C ASN A 24 9.04 -3.26 3.27
N ILE A 25 9.37 -2.20 2.53
CA ILE A 25 10.49 -2.19 1.58
C ILE A 25 11.82 -2.48 2.29
N ARG A 26 12.10 -1.79 3.42
CA ARG A 26 13.29 -2.06 4.25
C ARG A 26 13.39 -3.50 4.78
N LEU A 27 12.26 -4.18 4.92
CA LEU A 27 12.19 -5.58 5.37
C LEU A 27 12.18 -6.58 4.20
N GLY A 28 12.43 -6.12 2.97
CA GLY A 28 12.58 -6.98 1.78
C GLY A 28 11.30 -7.16 0.96
N SER A 29 10.19 -6.52 1.32
CA SER A 29 8.98 -6.50 0.50
C SER A 29 9.08 -5.39 -0.55
N GLY A 30 9.67 -5.72 -1.70
CA GLY A 30 9.86 -4.78 -2.81
C GLY A 30 8.57 -4.20 -3.38
N LYS A 31 8.73 -3.15 -4.21
CA LYS A 31 7.64 -2.40 -4.86
C LYS A 31 6.63 -3.33 -5.57
N GLU A 32 7.11 -4.23 -6.40
CA GLU A 32 6.30 -5.14 -7.21
C GLU A 32 5.46 -6.07 -6.34
N PHE A 33 6.00 -6.46 -5.19
CA PHE A 33 5.26 -7.29 -4.23
C PHE A 33 4.13 -6.51 -3.56
N LEU A 34 4.37 -5.25 -3.15
CA LEU A 34 3.31 -4.41 -2.58
C LEU A 34 2.20 -4.10 -3.59
N ILE A 35 2.54 -3.89 -4.87
CA ILE A 35 1.58 -3.74 -5.96
C ILE A 35 0.72 -5.00 -6.11
N LYS A 36 1.33 -6.20 -6.08
CA LYS A 36 0.58 -7.47 -6.12
C LYS A 36 -0.38 -7.60 -4.95
N VAL A 37 0.05 -7.26 -3.73
CA VAL A 37 -0.80 -7.30 -2.54
C VAL A 37 -2.01 -6.37 -2.70
N ILE A 38 -1.81 -5.11 -3.07
CA ILE A 38 -2.93 -4.16 -3.28
C ILE A 38 -3.83 -4.59 -4.44
N SER A 39 -3.28 -5.18 -5.50
CA SER A 39 -4.07 -5.72 -6.61
C SER A 39 -5.04 -6.80 -6.14
N GLN A 40 -4.61 -7.67 -5.22
CA GLN A 40 -5.49 -8.68 -4.59
C GLN A 40 -6.53 -8.06 -3.65
N CYS A 41 -6.29 -6.86 -3.13
CA CYS A 41 -7.24 -6.17 -2.26
C CYS A 41 -8.36 -5.45 -3.03
N ILE A 42 -8.22 -5.22 -4.35
CA ILE A 42 -9.20 -4.46 -5.17
C ILE A 42 -10.65 -4.92 -4.96
N PRO A 43 -10.99 -6.24 -4.94
CA PRO A 43 -12.36 -6.69 -4.73
C PRO A 43 -12.95 -6.31 -3.36
N PHE A 44 -12.10 -6.05 -2.37
CA PHE A 44 -12.50 -5.78 -0.98
C PHE A 44 -12.54 -4.29 -0.64
N ILE A 45 -11.70 -3.49 -1.30
CA ILE A 45 -11.53 -2.05 -0.96
C ILE A 45 -11.90 -1.11 -2.11
N GLY A 46 -12.15 -1.65 -3.31
CA GLY A 46 -12.47 -0.90 -4.52
C GLY A 46 -11.27 -0.18 -5.15
N TYR A 47 -11.43 0.22 -6.41
CA TYR A 47 -10.39 0.94 -7.16
C TYR A 47 -9.93 2.25 -6.49
N PRO A 48 -10.79 3.13 -5.94
CA PRO A 48 -10.33 4.40 -5.39
C PRO A 48 -9.27 4.25 -4.30
N ARG A 49 -9.47 3.31 -3.36
CA ARG A 49 -8.51 3.07 -2.27
C ARG A 49 -7.26 2.35 -2.76
N ALA A 50 -7.41 1.38 -3.67
CA ALA A 50 -6.28 0.70 -4.28
C ALA A 50 -5.39 1.68 -5.08
N LEU A 51 -5.98 2.63 -5.80
CA LEU A 51 -5.26 3.66 -6.55
C LEU A 51 -4.53 4.65 -5.64
N ASN A 52 -5.15 5.08 -4.53
CA ASN A 52 -4.45 5.89 -3.52
C ASN A 52 -3.22 5.15 -2.95
N ALA A 53 -3.38 3.85 -2.66
CA ALA A 53 -2.27 3.03 -2.17
C ALA A 53 -1.16 2.86 -3.23
N LEU A 54 -1.52 2.68 -4.50
CA LEU A 54 -0.56 2.60 -5.62
C LEU A 54 0.23 3.90 -5.78
N ASP A 55 -0.43 5.05 -5.68
CA ASP A 55 0.23 6.36 -5.71
C ASP A 55 1.23 6.51 -4.54
N CYS A 56 0.84 6.12 -3.33
CA CYS A 56 1.76 6.08 -2.18
C CYS A 56 2.95 5.14 -2.42
N ILE A 57 2.73 3.94 -2.96
CA ILE A 57 3.81 2.99 -3.27
C ILE A 57 4.80 3.62 -4.26
N ASN A 58 4.31 4.23 -5.32
CA ASN A 58 5.15 4.84 -6.35
C ASN A 58 6.01 5.96 -5.76
N LYS A 59 5.42 6.87 -4.98
CA LYS A 59 6.14 8.00 -4.34
C LYS A 59 7.26 7.59 -3.38
N ILE A 60 7.20 6.40 -2.81
CA ILE A 60 8.17 5.93 -1.80
C ILE A 60 9.24 5.01 -2.42
N SER A 61 8.95 4.47 -3.61
CA SER A 61 9.83 3.55 -4.33
C SER A 61 10.60 4.20 -5.48
N GLU A 62 10.36 5.49 -5.73
CA GLU A 62 11.27 6.40 -6.43
C GLU A 62 12.41 6.84 -5.49
#